data_AF-A0A843CM29-F1
#
_entry.id   AF-A0A843CM29-F1
#
_cell.length_a   1.000
_cell.length_b   1.000
_cell.length_c   1.000
_cell.angle_alpha   90.00
_cell.angle_beta   90.00
_cell.angle_gamma   90.00
#
_symmetry.space_group_name_H-M   'P 1'
#
loop_
_entity.id
_entity.type
_entity.pdbx_description
1 polymer ?
#
loop_
_entity_poly.entity_id
_entity_poly.type
_entity_poly.pdbx_seq_one_letter_code
_entity_poly.pdbx_strand_id
1 'polypeptide(L)'
;MNLYSFLILVMLFSIGIPIIETAAAQIVSINDIEFIQTGKLFTDEKEFTISNEINIREFFDGKIVRITGYTVDGYPYITYSKINNQQITIHGKIFTDNKFVPIIFDQQKTPQLEKIEKMEKKEKLDDMSILVQYTERLYSGQTAKIDIKIFDVNQNKLNNFNQNYGYIPNMNIKITVLDKNGQTISSSDGITNERGFYKMEFFIPKNSQNKIFTVSVNAENNNSKSVKTIQIFNLGERPDHDNSP
;
A
#
# COMPACT_ATOMS: atom_id res chain seq x y z
N MET A 1 -44.53 45.82 3.10
CA MET A 1 -43.14 45.93 3.59
C MET A 1 -42.44 46.97 2.74
N ASN A 2 -41.89 48.04 3.33
CA ASN A 2 -41.22 49.11 2.57
C ASN A 2 -39.91 48.54 1.97
N LEU A 3 -39.56 48.95 0.75
CA LEU A 3 -38.34 48.58 0.02
C LEU A 3 -37.09 48.74 0.90
N TYR A 4 -37.09 49.75 1.76
CA TYR A 4 -36.02 50.00 2.74
C TYR A 4 -35.86 48.88 3.77
N SER A 5 -36.98 48.35 4.28
CA SER A 5 -36.98 47.25 5.24
C SER A 5 -36.55 45.93 4.60
N PHE A 6 -36.84 45.74 3.30
CA PHE A 6 -36.36 44.58 2.55
C PHE A 6 -34.86 44.63 2.30
N LEU A 7 -34.32 45.81 1.98
CA LEU A 7 -32.88 46.00 1.72
C LEU A 7 -32.01 45.80 2.98
N ILE A 8 -32.50 46.25 4.14
CA ILE A 8 -31.82 46.01 5.43
C ILE A 8 -31.81 44.50 5.77
N LEU A 9 -32.90 43.79 5.47
CA LEU A 9 -32.98 42.34 5.68
C LEU A 9 -31.97 41.60 4.78
N VAL A 10 -31.86 41.99 3.51
CA VAL A 10 -30.90 41.39 2.56
C VAL A 10 -29.44 41.66 2.96
N MET A 11 -29.12 42.87 3.47
CA MET A 11 -27.79 43.19 4.01
C MET A 11 -27.45 42.39 5.28
N LEU A 12 -28.43 42.12 6.15
CA LEU A 12 -28.21 41.29 7.34
C LEU A 12 -27.97 39.82 7.00
N PHE A 13 -28.53 39.33 5.89
CA PHE A 13 -28.25 37.98 5.38
C PHE A 13 -26.89 37.85 4.67
N SER A 14 -26.25 38.93 4.24
CA SER A 14 -24.96 38.86 3.52
C SER A 14 -23.71 38.87 4.41
N ILE A 15 -23.85 39.03 5.73
CA ILE A 15 -22.70 39.09 6.68
C ILE A 15 -22.36 37.70 7.28
N GLY A 16 -23.12 36.66 6.95
CA GLY A 16 -22.95 35.32 7.50
C GLY A 16 -22.52 34.28 6.47
N ILE A 17 -21.47 34.52 5.68
CA ILE A 17 -20.80 33.39 5.02
C ILE A 17 -19.80 32.85 6.04
N PRO A 18 -20.06 31.69 6.70
CA PRO A 18 -19.00 31.06 7.46
C PRO A 18 -17.87 30.79 6.48
N ILE A 19 -16.71 31.40 6.75
CA ILE A 19 -15.45 30.99 6.14
C ILE A 19 -15.31 29.53 6.56
N ILE A 20 -15.67 28.61 5.66
CA ILE A 20 -15.37 27.20 5.84
C ILE A 20 -13.85 27.16 5.77
N GLU A 21 -13.20 27.19 6.93
CA GLU A 21 -11.81 26.76 7.04
C GLU A 21 -11.81 25.33 6.52
N THR A 22 -11.42 25.17 5.26
CA THR A 22 -11.05 23.87 4.73
C THR A 22 -9.78 23.48 5.47
N ALA A 23 -9.93 22.88 6.64
CA ALA A 23 -8.87 22.11 7.25
C ALA A 23 -8.52 21.05 6.20
N ALA A 24 -7.37 21.23 5.53
CA ALA A 24 -6.80 20.19 4.71
C ALA A 24 -6.51 19.03 5.67
N ALA A 25 -7.44 18.07 5.74
CA ALA A 25 -7.22 16.81 6.43
C ALA A 25 -5.96 16.21 5.80
N GLN A 26 -4.87 16.23 6.57
CA GLN A 26 -3.65 15.55 6.19
C GLN A 26 -3.94 14.07 6.37
N ILE A 27 -4.51 13.46 5.33
CA ILE A 27 -4.78 12.03 5.26
C ILE A 27 -3.41 11.36 5.14
N VAL A 28 -2.85 10.98 6.28
CA VAL A 28 -1.71 10.05 6.33
C VAL A 28 -2.20 8.76 5.68
N SER A 29 -1.48 8.33 4.64
CA SER A 29 -1.90 7.19 3.83
C SER A 29 -1.79 5.94 4.69
N ILE A 30 -2.70 4.98 4.54
CA ILE A 30 -2.54 3.63 5.13
C ILE A 30 -1.17 3.02 4.74
N ASN A 31 -0.63 3.44 3.59
CA ASN A 31 0.70 3.06 3.15
C ASN A 31 1.81 3.54 4.08
N ASP A 32 1.59 4.52 4.96
CA ASP A 32 2.59 4.99 5.93
C ASP A 32 2.71 4.07 7.16
N ILE A 33 1.87 3.03 7.24
CA ILE A 33 1.90 2.00 8.30
C ILE A 33 2.91 0.91 7.90
N GLU A 34 4.03 0.84 8.62
CA GLU A 34 5.17 -0.04 8.30
C GLU A 34 4.82 -1.53 8.15
N PHE A 35 3.98 -2.08 9.03
CA PHE A 35 3.63 -3.51 8.95
C PHE A 35 2.77 -3.83 7.71
N ILE A 36 2.06 -2.83 7.17
CA ILE A 36 1.29 -2.97 5.91
C ILE A 36 2.23 -2.96 4.71
N GLN A 37 3.31 -2.17 4.77
CA GLN A 37 4.34 -2.17 3.73
C GLN A 37 5.16 -3.46 3.74
N THR A 38 5.55 -3.93 4.93
CA THR A 38 6.43 -5.10 5.10
C THR A 38 5.69 -6.42 5.02
N GLY A 39 4.39 -6.44 5.28
CA GLY A 39 3.60 -7.66 5.39
C GLY A 39 3.98 -8.52 6.60
N LYS A 40 4.64 -7.95 7.61
CA LYS A 40 5.18 -8.70 8.76
C LYS A 40 4.73 -8.13 10.10
N LEU A 41 4.46 -9.02 11.05
CA LEU A 41 4.25 -8.70 12.46
C LEU A 41 5.28 -9.45 13.29
N PHE A 42 5.80 -8.80 14.31
CA PHE A 42 6.79 -9.38 15.20
C PHE A 42 6.21 -9.53 16.60
N THR A 43 6.60 -10.59 17.29
CA THR A 43 6.44 -10.77 18.73
C THR A 43 7.82 -11.03 19.32
N ASP A 44 7.96 -11.09 20.64
CA ASP A 44 9.24 -11.41 21.28
C ASP A 44 9.76 -12.79 20.86
N GLU A 45 8.86 -13.69 20.47
CA GLU A 45 9.15 -15.11 20.24
C GLU A 45 9.16 -15.48 18.75
N LYS A 46 8.42 -14.75 17.91
CA LYS A 46 8.12 -15.18 16.53
C LYS A 46 7.80 -14.02 15.58
N GLU A 47 8.24 -14.19 14.33
CA GLU A 47 7.83 -13.39 13.17
C GLU A 47 6.63 -14.05 12.47
N PHE A 48 5.66 -13.24 12.07
CA PHE A 48 4.46 -13.65 11.36
C PHE A 48 4.31 -12.86 10.07
N THR A 49 3.89 -13.54 9.01
CA THR A 49 3.50 -12.89 7.76
C THR A 49 1.99 -12.66 7.76
N ILE A 50 1.53 -11.43 7.50
CA ILE A 50 0.09 -11.13 7.43
C ILE A 50 -0.52 -11.54 6.09
N SER A 51 -1.78 -11.95 6.11
CA SER A 51 -2.57 -12.19 4.91
C SER A 51 -3.07 -10.86 4.34
N ASN A 52 -3.52 -10.89 3.08
CA ASN A 52 -4.06 -9.70 2.41
C ASN A 52 -5.56 -9.52 2.65
N GLU A 53 -6.20 -10.50 3.28
CA GLU A 53 -7.55 -10.39 3.79
C GLU A 53 -7.53 -9.62 5.11
N ILE A 54 -7.37 -8.31 4.98
CA ILE A 54 -7.41 -7.38 6.09
C ILE A 54 -8.69 -6.55 6.03
N ASN A 55 -9.28 -6.33 7.19
CA ASN A 55 -10.37 -5.40 7.38
C ASN A 55 -9.84 -4.14 8.04
N ILE A 56 -10.03 -3.01 7.36
CA ILE A 56 -9.60 -1.70 7.80
C ILE A 56 -10.82 -0.90 8.22
N ARG A 57 -10.74 -0.27 9.39
CA ARG A 57 -11.77 0.64 9.89
C ARG A 57 -11.14 1.91 10.40
N GLU A 58 -11.60 3.03 9.89
CA GLU A 58 -11.16 4.35 10.29
C GLU A 58 -12.12 4.97 11.30
N PHE A 59 -11.57 5.76 12.22
CA PHE A 59 -12.30 6.51 13.22
C PHE A 59 -11.72 7.93 13.33
N PHE A 60 -12.56 8.88 13.75
CA PHE A 60 -12.15 10.26 14.01
C PHE A 60 -11.45 10.92 12.82
N ASP A 61 -11.99 10.75 11.61
CA ASP A 61 -11.46 11.35 10.38
C ASP A 61 -10.01 10.91 10.09
N GLY A 62 -9.77 9.59 10.13
CA GLY A 62 -8.46 8.99 9.89
C GLY A 62 -7.45 9.09 11.04
N LYS A 63 -7.77 9.80 12.14
CA LYS A 63 -6.86 9.92 13.30
C LYS A 63 -6.60 8.59 14.02
N ILE A 64 -7.52 7.64 13.88
CA ILE A 64 -7.34 6.27 14.39
C ILE A 64 -7.72 5.29 13.28
N VAL A 65 -6.79 4.40 12.96
CA VAL A 65 -6.99 3.31 12.00
C VAL A 65 -6.91 1.99 12.75
N ARG A 66 -7.94 1.16 12.63
CA ARG A 66 -7.93 -0.21 13.13
C ARG A 66 -7.78 -1.17 11.96
N ILE A 67 -6.86 -2.11 12.10
CA ILE A 67 -6.62 -3.14 11.09
C ILE A 67 -6.78 -4.49 11.78
N THR A 68 -7.63 -5.34 11.22
CA THR A 68 -7.85 -6.72 11.68
C THR A 68 -7.61 -7.66 10.52
N GLY A 69 -7.04 -8.83 10.78
CA GLY A 69 -6.79 -9.82 9.74
C GLY A 69 -6.31 -11.13 10.31
N TYR A 70 -5.80 -11.97 9.43
CA TYR A 70 -5.17 -13.24 9.77
C TYR A 70 -3.75 -13.26 9.25
N THR A 71 -2.85 -14.01 9.88
CA THR A 71 -1.57 -14.35 9.27
C THR A 71 -1.76 -15.37 8.15
N VAL A 72 -0.72 -15.58 7.35
CA VAL A 72 -0.68 -16.67 6.36
C VAL A 72 -0.92 -18.03 7.03
N ASP A 73 -0.41 -18.21 8.24
CA ASP A 73 -0.59 -19.42 9.05
C ASP A 73 -1.96 -19.49 9.76
N GLY A 74 -2.85 -18.50 9.55
CA GLY A 74 -4.20 -18.49 10.10
C GLY A 74 -4.36 -17.90 11.51
N TYR A 75 -3.34 -17.23 12.05
CA TYR A 75 -3.42 -16.58 13.37
C TYR A 75 -4.14 -15.23 13.25
N PRO A 76 -5.25 -14.99 13.96
CA PRO A 76 -5.93 -13.71 13.90
C PRO A 76 -5.14 -12.62 14.64
N TYR A 77 -5.15 -11.41 14.09
CA TYR A 77 -4.50 -10.25 14.70
C TYR A 77 -5.37 -8.99 14.60
N ILE A 78 -5.05 -8.04 15.47
CA ILE A 78 -5.67 -6.71 15.51
C ILE A 78 -4.62 -5.65 15.83
N THR A 79 -4.63 -4.55 15.11
CA THR A 79 -3.80 -3.38 15.37
C THR A 79 -4.64 -2.10 15.39
N TYR A 80 -4.13 -1.11 16.12
CA TYR A 80 -4.65 0.24 16.22
C TYR A 80 -3.49 1.21 16.00
N SER A 81 -3.60 2.01 14.95
CA SER A 81 -2.67 3.08 14.63
C SER A 81 -3.32 4.42 15.02
N LYS A 82 -2.71 5.14 15.96
CA LYS A 82 -3.11 6.50 16.32
C LYS A 82 -2.18 7.49 15.62
N ILE A 83 -2.76 8.45 14.92
CA ILE A 83 -2.05 9.45 14.14
C ILE A 83 -2.20 10.80 14.86
N ASN A 84 -1.08 11.36 15.30
CA ASN A 84 -1.05 12.67 15.93
C ASN A 84 0.16 13.45 15.43
N ASN A 85 -0.06 14.61 14.80
CA ASN A 85 0.99 15.52 14.32
C ASN A 85 2.14 14.79 13.60
N GLN A 86 1.81 13.97 12.59
CA GLN A 86 2.75 13.17 11.77
C GLN A 86 3.45 12.02 12.48
N GLN A 87 3.22 11.81 13.78
CA GLN A 87 3.69 10.63 14.50
C GLN A 87 2.60 9.56 14.50
N ILE A 88 2.94 8.36 14.01
CA ILE A 88 2.08 7.18 14.04
C ILE A 88 2.51 6.32 15.22
N THR A 89 1.61 6.10 16.17
CA THR A 89 1.81 5.15 17.26
C THR A 89 0.96 3.91 16.98
N ILE A 90 1.59 2.74 16.92
CA ILE A 90 0.90 1.49 16.58
C ILE A 90 0.92 0.57 17.79
N HIS A 91 -0.23 0.02 18.13
CA HIS A 91 -0.38 -1.03 19.12
C HIS A 91 -1.13 -2.20 18.49
N GLY A 92 -0.81 -3.42 18.88
CA GLY A 92 -1.45 -4.58 18.30
C GLY A 92 -1.26 -5.84 19.12
N LYS A 93 -2.12 -6.82 18.87
CA LYS A 93 -2.06 -8.15 19.44
C LYS A 93 -2.34 -9.19 18.37
N ILE A 94 -1.69 -10.34 18.50
CA ILE A 94 -1.93 -11.54 17.70
C ILE A 94 -2.37 -12.67 18.63
N PHE A 95 -3.27 -13.54 18.18
CA PHE A 95 -3.71 -14.71 18.92
C PHE A 95 -2.96 -15.94 18.41
N THR A 96 -2.06 -16.47 19.24
CA THR A 96 -1.25 -17.67 18.96
C THR A 96 -1.18 -18.52 20.23
N ASP A 97 -1.06 -19.84 20.09
CA ASP A 97 -0.92 -20.77 21.22
C ASP A 97 -1.98 -20.57 22.31
N ASN A 98 -3.21 -20.30 21.85
CA ASN A 98 -4.39 -20.05 22.68
C ASN A 98 -4.29 -18.84 23.63
N LYS A 99 -3.39 -17.87 23.35
CA LYS A 99 -3.19 -16.63 24.12
C LYS A 99 -3.06 -15.41 23.19
N PHE A 100 -3.37 -14.22 23.70
CA PHE A 100 -3.07 -12.96 23.00
C PHE A 100 -1.65 -12.49 23.35
N VAL A 101 -0.81 -12.34 22.33
CA VAL A 101 0.58 -11.90 22.43
C VAL A 101 0.69 -10.48 21.86
N PRO A 102 1.40 -9.54 22.51
CA PRO A 102 1.62 -8.20 21.98
C PRO A 102 2.48 -8.25 20.72
N ILE A 103 2.13 -7.42 19.74
CA ILE A 103 2.94 -7.21 18.55
C ILE A 103 3.93 -6.08 18.82
N ILE A 104 5.17 -6.31 18.43
CA ILE A 104 6.27 -5.34 18.52
C ILE A 104 6.36 -4.60 17.20
N PHE A 105 6.27 -3.28 17.31
CA PHE A 105 6.48 -2.35 16.21
C PHE A 105 7.74 -1.56 16.57
N ASP A 106 8.89 -2.23 16.52
CA ASP A 106 10.16 -1.54 16.71
C ASP A 106 10.35 -0.65 15.49
N GLN A 107 10.41 0.66 15.68
CA GLN A 107 10.47 1.67 14.61
C GLN A 107 11.82 1.67 13.86
N GLN A 108 12.54 0.54 13.89
CA GLN A 108 13.82 0.37 13.22
C GLN A 108 13.58 0.10 11.74
N LYS A 109 13.48 1.20 10.99
CA LYS A 109 13.59 1.22 9.54
C LYS A 109 14.74 0.32 9.10
N THR A 110 14.40 -0.82 8.49
CA THR A 110 15.41 -1.73 7.95
C THR A 110 16.26 -0.95 6.92
N PRO A 111 17.59 -1.12 6.84
CA PRO A 111 18.45 -0.39 5.89
C PRO A 111 18.02 -0.55 4.42
N GLN A 112 17.34 -1.65 4.09
CA GLN A 112 16.72 -1.85 2.77
C GLN A 112 15.52 -0.92 2.54
N LEU A 113 14.65 -0.72 3.55
CA LEU A 113 13.57 0.27 3.49
C LEU A 113 14.09 1.70 3.41
N GLU A 114 15.16 2.06 4.13
CA GLU A 114 15.76 3.40 3.98
C GLU A 114 16.34 3.62 2.58
N LYS A 115 16.91 2.59 1.96
CA LYS A 115 17.41 2.66 0.58
C LYS A 115 16.26 2.77 -0.43
N ILE A 116 15.16 2.07 -0.20
CA ILE A 116 13.93 2.13 -1.00
C ILE A 116 13.25 3.50 -0.85
N GLU A 117 13.05 4.00 0.37
CA GLU A 117 12.49 5.34 0.64
C GLU A 117 13.37 6.44 0.04
N LYS A 118 14.71 6.32 0.10
CA LYS A 118 15.63 7.28 -0.53
C LYS A 118 15.56 7.25 -2.05
N MET A 119 15.27 6.10 -2.67
CA MET A 119 15.00 6.02 -4.12
C MET A 119 13.62 6.62 -4.45
N GLU A 120 12.58 6.33 -3.67
CA GLU A 120 11.23 6.87 -3.88
C GLU A 120 11.17 8.39 -3.66
N LYS A 121 11.82 8.95 -2.63
CA LYS A 121 11.82 10.40 -2.36
C LYS A 121 12.69 11.23 -3.30
N LYS A 122 13.68 10.63 -3.96
CA LYS A 122 14.61 11.37 -4.84
C LYS A 122 14.09 11.48 -6.28
N GLU A 123 13.10 10.68 -6.66
CA GLU A 123 12.60 10.60 -8.05
C GLU A 123 11.10 10.87 -8.21
N LYS A 124 10.37 11.18 -7.13
CA LYS A 124 8.93 11.49 -7.20
C LYS A 124 8.71 12.94 -7.64
N LEU A 125 8.18 13.12 -8.85
CA LEU A 125 7.44 14.32 -9.22
C LEU A 125 5.99 14.11 -8.78
N ASP A 126 5.48 15.03 -7.97
CA ASP A 126 4.38 14.84 -6.99
C ASP A 126 2.97 14.55 -7.55
N ASP A 127 2.84 14.30 -8.86
CA ASP A 127 1.54 14.31 -9.55
C ASP A 127 0.99 12.91 -9.88
N MET A 128 1.77 11.85 -9.67
CA MET A 128 1.36 10.48 -10.05
C MET A 128 1.50 9.43 -8.93
N SER A 129 0.56 8.49 -8.91
CA SER A 129 0.50 7.34 -8.00
C SER A 129 0.57 6.04 -8.79
N ILE A 130 1.47 5.14 -8.38
CA ILE A 130 1.58 3.78 -8.92
C ILE A 130 0.83 2.84 -7.98
N LEU A 131 -0.24 2.21 -8.46
CA LEU A 131 -0.93 1.14 -7.76
C LEU A 131 -0.56 -0.20 -8.38
N VAL A 132 -0.40 -1.22 -7.54
CA VAL A 132 0.06 -2.55 -7.96
C VAL A 132 -0.83 -3.60 -7.29
N GLN A 133 -1.35 -4.52 -8.08
CA GLN A 133 -1.95 -5.78 -7.64
C GLN A 133 -1.04 -6.91 -8.10
N TYR A 134 -0.86 -7.94 -7.29
CA TYR A 134 0.04 -9.03 -7.64
C TYR A 134 -0.40 -10.36 -7.03
N THR A 135 0.20 -11.45 -7.51
CA THR A 135 0.02 -12.78 -6.90
C THR A 135 0.78 -12.83 -5.57
N GLU A 136 0.04 -12.78 -4.47
CA GLU A 136 0.64 -12.64 -3.13
C GLU A 136 1.13 -13.97 -2.55
N ARG A 137 0.48 -15.09 -2.93
CA ARG A 137 0.83 -16.45 -2.48
C ARG A 137 1.37 -17.23 -3.66
N LEU A 138 2.68 -17.36 -3.69
CA LEU A 138 3.38 -17.99 -4.79
C LEU A 138 4.16 -19.19 -4.27
N TYR A 139 3.95 -20.35 -4.88
CA TYR A 139 4.78 -21.52 -4.62
C TYR A 139 5.83 -21.66 -5.72
N SER A 140 6.94 -22.31 -5.40
CA SER A 140 7.94 -22.73 -6.37
C SER A 140 7.29 -23.51 -7.51
N GLY A 141 7.61 -23.16 -8.76
CA GLY A 141 6.99 -23.73 -9.96
C GLY A 141 5.69 -23.03 -10.39
N GLN A 142 5.31 -21.89 -9.81
CA GLN A 142 4.17 -21.09 -10.23
C GLN A 142 4.59 -19.79 -10.93
N THR A 143 3.66 -19.23 -11.70
CA THR A 143 3.80 -17.92 -12.33
C THR A 143 3.18 -16.84 -11.45
N ALA A 144 3.98 -15.85 -11.05
CA ALA A 144 3.47 -14.63 -10.44
C ALA A 144 2.96 -13.67 -11.50
N LYS A 145 1.88 -12.98 -11.16
CA LYS A 145 1.29 -11.91 -11.96
C LYS A 145 1.45 -10.60 -11.23
N ILE A 146 1.73 -9.55 -11.98
CA ILE A 146 1.84 -8.17 -11.49
C ILE A 146 1.03 -7.30 -12.45
N ASP A 147 -0.03 -6.72 -11.92
CA ASP A 147 -0.90 -5.77 -12.60
C ASP A 147 -0.62 -4.37 -12.02
N ILE A 148 -0.30 -3.42 -12.88
CA ILE A 148 0.04 -2.04 -12.53
C ILE A 148 -0.99 -1.11 -13.10
N LYS A 149 -1.34 -0.09 -12.34
CA LYS A 149 -2.18 1.00 -12.80
C LYS A 149 -1.69 2.33 -12.28
N ILE A 150 -1.64 3.30 -13.18
CA ILE A 150 -1.11 4.64 -12.92
C ILE A 150 -2.26 5.61 -12.78
N PHE A 151 -2.23 6.43 -11.73
CA PHE A 151 -3.25 7.43 -11.43
C PHE A 151 -2.66 8.80 -11.18
N ASP A 152 -3.46 9.82 -11.45
CA ASP A 152 -3.26 11.17 -10.89
C ASP A 152 -3.53 11.11 -9.38
N VAL A 153 -2.58 11.59 -8.58
CA VAL A 153 -2.63 11.56 -7.10
C VAL A 153 -3.87 12.29 -6.57
N ASN A 154 -4.27 13.38 -7.23
CA ASN A 154 -5.40 14.20 -6.81
C ASN A 154 -6.74 13.54 -7.13
N GLN A 155 -6.77 12.63 -8.11
CA GLN A 155 -7.98 11.97 -8.58
C GLN A 155 -8.19 10.58 -7.97
N ASN A 156 -7.14 9.91 -7.49
CA ASN A 156 -7.24 8.64 -6.77
C ASN A 156 -6.75 8.74 -5.33
N LYS A 157 -7.42 9.60 -4.55
CA LYS A 157 -7.07 9.88 -3.14
C LYS A 157 -7.17 8.65 -2.23
N LEU A 158 -8.00 7.67 -2.61
CA LEU A 158 -8.24 6.44 -1.83
C LEU A 158 -7.32 5.29 -2.22
N ASN A 159 -6.38 5.49 -3.16
CA ASN A 159 -5.52 4.43 -3.69
C ASN A 159 -6.29 3.18 -4.16
N ASN A 160 -7.47 3.38 -4.76
CA ASN A 160 -8.33 2.31 -5.24
C ASN A 160 -7.89 1.86 -6.64
N PHE A 161 -7.29 0.67 -6.73
CA PHE A 161 -6.86 0.08 -8.00
C PHE A 161 -7.99 -0.08 -9.02
N ASN A 162 -9.19 -0.42 -8.53
CA ASN A 162 -10.36 -0.70 -9.35
C ASN A 162 -11.08 0.57 -9.82
N GLN A 163 -10.64 1.75 -9.40
CA GLN A 163 -11.21 3.03 -9.85
C GLN A 163 -11.12 3.14 -11.39
N ASN A 164 -12.22 3.48 -12.03
CA ASN A 164 -12.36 3.53 -13.49
C ASN A 164 -12.20 4.94 -14.09
N TYR A 165 -11.63 5.88 -13.33
CA TYR A 165 -11.32 7.25 -13.76
C TYR A 165 -10.05 7.76 -13.07
N GLY A 166 -9.49 8.88 -13.57
CA GLY A 166 -8.28 9.50 -13.02
C GLY A 166 -6.99 8.72 -13.27
N TYR A 167 -7.01 7.76 -14.19
CA TYR A 167 -5.83 7.01 -14.62
C TYR A 167 -5.02 7.79 -15.66
N ILE A 168 -3.71 7.54 -15.72
CA ILE A 168 -2.79 8.19 -16.66
C ILE A 168 -2.39 7.18 -17.75
N PRO A 169 -2.83 7.33 -19.01
CA PRO A 169 -2.46 6.43 -20.10
C PRO A 169 -1.07 6.74 -20.68
N ASN A 170 -0.58 5.87 -21.56
CA ASN A 170 0.65 6.06 -22.35
C ASN A 170 1.92 6.37 -21.52
N MET A 171 2.00 5.83 -20.30
CA MET A 171 3.16 5.93 -19.42
C MET A 171 4.16 4.84 -19.76
N ASN A 172 5.46 5.16 -19.87
CA ASN A 172 6.50 4.15 -19.99
C ASN A 172 6.66 3.46 -18.64
N ILE A 173 6.61 2.12 -18.63
CA ILE A 173 6.73 1.30 -17.45
C ILE A 173 7.93 0.39 -17.60
N LYS A 174 8.78 0.39 -16.58
CA LYS A 174 9.90 -0.54 -16.42
C LYS A 174 9.79 -1.26 -15.09
N ILE A 175 9.65 -2.58 -15.16
CA ILE A 175 9.55 -3.45 -14.00
C ILE A 175 10.83 -4.28 -13.91
N THR A 176 11.43 -4.30 -12.73
CA THR A 176 12.58 -5.16 -12.44
C THR A 176 12.27 -5.98 -11.21
N VAL A 177 12.42 -7.30 -11.32
CA VAL A 177 12.25 -8.24 -10.22
C VAL A 177 13.64 -8.75 -9.81
N LEU A 178 13.97 -8.56 -8.55
CA LEU A 178 15.25 -8.89 -7.94
C LEU A 178 15.07 -10.02 -6.92
N ASP A 179 16.06 -10.89 -6.79
CA ASP A 179 16.14 -11.83 -5.68
C ASP A 179 16.64 -11.18 -4.37
N LYS A 180 16.77 -11.98 -3.30
CA LYS A 180 17.30 -11.54 -2.01
C LYS A 180 18.74 -10.98 -2.06
N ASN A 181 19.52 -11.36 -3.07
CA ASN A 181 20.90 -10.92 -3.26
C ASN A 181 20.96 -9.66 -4.15
N GLY A 182 19.83 -9.18 -4.64
CA GLY A 182 19.75 -8.06 -5.58
C GLY A 182 20.05 -8.44 -7.03
N GLN A 183 20.06 -9.73 -7.37
CA GLN A 183 20.23 -10.20 -8.75
C GLN A 183 18.89 -10.14 -9.49
N THR A 184 18.88 -9.59 -10.70
CA THR A 184 17.69 -9.55 -11.56
C THR A 184 17.29 -10.95 -11.97
N ILE A 185 16.08 -11.35 -11.61
CA ILE A 185 15.47 -12.62 -12.03
C ILE A 185 14.53 -12.45 -13.21
N SER A 186 13.93 -11.28 -13.36
CA SER A 186 13.01 -10.96 -14.45
C SER A 186 12.92 -9.45 -14.62
N SER A 187 12.65 -9.01 -15.84
CA SER A 187 12.39 -7.61 -16.15
C SER A 187 11.42 -7.49 -17.31
N SER A 188 10.67 -6.40 -17.33
CA SER A 188 9.75 -6.09 -18.41
C SER A 188 9.70 -4.57 -18.63
N ASP A 189 9.66 -4.17 -19.89
CA ASP A 189 9.55 -2.79 -20.32
C ASP A 189 8.35 -2.65 -21.27
N GLY A 190 7.61 -1.54 -21.18
CA GLY A 190 6.52 -1.26 -22.11
C GLY A 190 5.74 0.00 -21.78
N ILE A 191 4.52 0.11 -22.30
CA ILE A 191 3.69 1.30 -22.18
C ILE A 191 2.31 0.92 -21.63
N THR A 192 1.77 1.70 -20.69
CA THR A 192 0.39 1.48 -20.21
C THR A 192 -0.62 1.70 -21.33
N ASN A 193 -1.70 0.93 -21.32
CA ASN A 193 -2.81 1.12 -22.27
C ASN A 193 -3.61 2.42 -22.01
N GLU A 194 -4.69 2.62 -22.79
CA GLU A 194 -5.61 3.76 -22.68
C GLU A 194 -6.28 3.92 -21.29
N ARG A 195 -6.22 2.90 -20.44
CA ARG A 195 -6.74 2.90 -19.06
C ARG A 195 -5.64 3.02 -18.00
N GLY A 196 -4.43 3.43 -18.42
CA GLY A 196 -3.27 3.58 -17.55
C GLY A 196 -2.77 2.27 -16.94
N PHE A 197 -3.05 1.14 -17.61
CA PHE A 197 -2.87 -0.19 -17.06
C PHE A 197 -1.79 -0.98 -17.82
N TYR A 198 -0.98 -1.76 -17.08
CA TYR A 198 0.11 -2.58 -17.59
C TYR A 198 0.19 -3.91 -16.83
N LYS A 199 0.57 -5.00 -17.51
CA LYS A 199 0.69 -6.34 -16.90
C LYS A 199 2.06 -6.94 -17.14
N MET A 200 2.55 -7.68 -16.15
CA MET A 200 3.71 -8.54 -16.27
C MET A 200 3.43 -9.87 -15.57
N GLU A 201 3.98 -10.94 -16.13
CA GLU A 201 4.03 -12.25 -15.48
C GLU A 201 5.48 -12.73 -15.42
N PHE A 202 5.87 -13.41 -14.33
CA PHE A 202 7.18 -14.03 -14.22
C PHE A 202 7.11 -15.37 -13.48
N PHE A 203 7.96 -16.32 -13.87
CA PHE A 203 7.94 -17.68 -13.35
C PHE A 203 8.90 -17.85 -12.17
N ILE A 204 8.47 -18.54 -11.12
CA ILE A 204 9.36 -18.97 -10.02
C ILE A 204 9.86 -20.38 -10.30
N PRO A 205 11.17 -20.58 -10.46
CA PRO A 205 11.73 -21.92 -10.62
C PRO A 205 11.34 -22.86 -9.48
N LYS A 206 11.17 -24.15 -9.81
CA LYS A 206 11.10 -25.21 -8.79
C LYS A 206 12.39 -25.20 -7.98
N ASN A 207 12.30 -25.50 -6.68
CA ASN A 207 13.43 -25.52 -5.73
C ASN A 207 14.05 -24.12 -5.48
N SER A 208 13.32 -23.04 -5.76
CA SER A 208 13.78 -21.69 -5.44
C SER A 208 13.99 -21.54 -3.93
N GLN A 209 15.25 -21.37 -3.51
CA GLN A 209 15.60 -21.01 -2.13
C GLN A 209 15.25 -19.56 -1.81
N ASN A 210 14.91 -18.76 -2.84
CA ASN A 210 14.52 -17.37 -2.68
C ASN A 210 13.09 -17.33 -2.18
N LYS A 211 12.94 -16.92 -0.92
CA LYS A 211 11.66 -16.71 -0.23
C LYS A 211 11.05 -15.34 -0.50
N ILE A 212 11.85 -14.38 -0.96
CA ILE A 212 11.47 -12.98 -1.15
C ILE A 212 12.02 -12.49 -2.47
N PHE A 213 11.17 -11.83 -3.24
CA PHE A 213 11.51 -11.10 -4.47
C PHE A 213 11.15 -9.63 -4.28
N THR A 214 12.07 -8.74 -4.66
CA THR A 214 11.82 -7.29 -4.66
C THR A 214 11.44 -6.87 -6.06
N VAL A 215 10.28 -6.25 -6.22
CA VAL A 215 9.82 -5.70 -7.49
C VAL A 215 9.95 -4.20 -7.44
N SER A 216 10.70 -3.61 -8.36
CA SER A 216 10.75 -2.17 -8.60
C SER A 216 9.98 -1.84 -9.87
N VAL A 217 9.02 -0.94 -9.75
CA VAL A 217 8.22 -0.39 -10.85
C VAL A 217 8.63 1.06 -11.05
N ASN A 218 9.19 1.37 -12.21
CA ASN A 218 9.50 2.73 -12.63
C ASN A 218 8.46 3.13 -13.68
N ALA A 219 7.83 4.28 -13.49
CA ALA A 219 6.87 4.86 -14.40
C ALA A 219 7.36 6.25 -14.82
N GLU A 220 7.49 6.50 -16.12
CA GLU A 220 7.97 7.78 -16.63
C GLU A 220 7.31 8.21 -17.95
N ASN A 221 7.13 9.51 -18.09
CA ASN A 221 6.83 10.17 -19.35
C ASN A 221 7.67 11.47 -19.43
N ASN A 222 7.42 12.29 -20.45
CA ASN A 222 8.18 13.53 -20.66
C ASN A 222 8.06 14.55 -19.50
N ASN A 223 7.02 14.45 -18.66
CA ASN A 223 6.66 15.45 -17.66
C ASN A 223 6.71 14.94 -16.21
N SER A 224 6.70 13.62 -16.01
CA SER A 224 6.50 13.00 -14.70
C SER A 224 7.26 11.69 -14.59
N LYS A 225 7.81 11.43 -13.41
CA LYS A 225 8.47 10.18 -13.05
C LYS A 225 8.03 9.76 -11.65
N SER A 226 7.82 8.46 -11.47
CA SER A 226 7.58 7.86 -10.16
C SER A 226 8.17 6.47 -10.10
N VAL A 227 8.55 6.05 -8.90
CA VAL A 227 9.05 4.72 -8.61
C VAL A 227 8.21 4.14 -7.48
N LYS A 228 7.94 2.83 -7.54
CA LYS A 228 7.33 2.08 -6.45
C LYS A 228 8.01 0.73 -6.28
N THR A 229 8.31 0.39 -5.04
CA THR A 229 8.88 -0.92 -4.72
C THR A 229 7.90 -1.74 -3.89
N ILE A 230 7.76 -3.03 -4.21
CA ILE A 230 6.98 -4.00 -3.43
C ILE A 230 7.78 -5.29 -3.23
N GLN A 231 7.35 -6.13 -2.30
CA GLN A 231 7.92 -7.46 -2.07
C GLN A 231 6.89 -8.54 -2.39
N ILE A 232 7.33 -9.57 -3.12
CA ILE A 232 6.56 -10.78 -3.43
C ILE A 232 7.20 -11.96 -2.70
N PHE A 233 6.37 -12.77 -2.04
CA PHE A 233 6.84 -13.87 -1.21
C PHE A 233 6.63 -15.21 -1.91
N ASN A 234 7.67 -16.03 -1.88
CA ASN A 234 7.60 -17.44 -2.26
C ASN A 234 7.49 -18.29 -1.00
N LEU A 235 6.42 -19.06 -0.91
CA LEU A 235 6.12 -19.95 0.21
C LEU A 235 6.94 -21.25 0.17
N GLY A 236 7.70 -21.46 -0.90
CA GLY A 236 8.52 -22.65 -1.11
C GLY A 236 7.78 -23.68 -1.96
N GLU A 237 8.13 -24.96 -1.79
CA GLU A 237 7.43 -26.02 -2.48
C GLU A 237 6.00 -26.17 -1.97
N ARG A 238 5.08 -26.53 -2.86
CA ARG A 238 3.70 -26.80 -2.47
C ARG A 238 3.70 -28.07 -1.59
N PRO A 239 3.09 -28.04 -0.40
CA PRO A 239 2.97 -29.25 0.40
C PRO A 239 2.17 -30.29 -0.37
N ASP A 240 2.71 -31.50 -0.50
CA ASP A 240 2.01 -32.65 -1.05
C ASP A 240 0.86 -32.99 -0.09
N HIS A 241 -0.37 -32.63 -0.47
CA HIS A 241 -1.57 -33.13 0.21
C HIS A 241 -1.79 -34.59 -0.19
N ASP A 242 -0.99 -35.50 0.38
CA ASP A 242 -1.19 -36.94 0.21
C ASP A 242 -1.21 -37.73 1.53
N ASN A 243 -1.30 -37.04 2.66
CA ASN A 243 -1.55 -37.68 3.96
C ASN A 243 -2.89 -37.20 4.52
N SER A 244 -3.97 -37.80 4.05
CA SER A 244 -5.19 -37.93 4.86
C SER A 244 -5.09 -39.23 5.68
N PRO A 245 -5.39 -39.21 7.00
CA PRO A 245 -5.43 -40.42 7.82
C PRO A 245 -6.58 -41.36 7.41
#